data_AF-A0AAJ1A4E2-F1
#
_entry.id   AF-A0AAJ1A4E2-F1
#
_cell.length_a   1.000
_cell.length_b   1.000
_cell.length_c   1.000
_cell.angle_alpha   90.00
_cell.angle_beta   90.00
_cell.angle_gamma   90.00
#
_symmetry.space_group_name_H-M   'P 1'
#
loop_
_entity.id
_entity.type
_entity.pdbx_description
1 polymer ?
#
loop_
_entity_poly.entity_id
_entity_poly.type
_entity_poly.pdbx_seq_one_letter_code
_entity_poly.pdbx_strand_id
1 'polypeptide(L)'
;MLKLFTLLVAAGIASPALANDTLAEIKTGGLIFAQSDDVRMAEEDLFISASEVRVDYVFENSSDKDVESLVAFPMPDISGQVDNNSAISDYDSDNFLHFSTQQDGRPITAKLQQRVVSLGIDVTDEFAKQGIPVLPYSQKTTEALAKLPETVRKDWIARGLVYPMGAGDAEIDLVPLWTLRSTYWWRTTFPAKKKVSVAHRYKPAVGGTVAISFLEGGEPKGERFEEYSRKYCLDGDFVRVAQQRAREAETGGANYTESWISYVLSTGANWAGPIKRFQLTIDKGKPGSLISFCGSNVQKIGPTTFRMTAVDFDPSKDLDILILNPPETAQ
;
A
#
# COMPACT_ATOMS: atom_id res chain seq x y z
N MET A 1 25.67 20.60 -41.60
CA MET A 1 24.50 19.72 -41.37
C MET A 1 24.69 18.99 -40.06
N LEU A 2 24.17 19.54 -38.97
CA LEU A 2 24.30 18.98 -37.62
C LEU A 2 23.00 18.22 -37.33
N LYS A 3 23.06 16.88 -37.29
CA LYS A 3 21.90 16.03 -37.03
C LYS A 3 21.57 16.06 -35.53
N LEU A 4 20.42 16.62 -35.22
CA LEU A 4 19.79 16.63 -33.90
C LEU A 4 19.31 15.21 -33.57
N PHE A 5 19.86 14.59 -32.53
CA PHE A 5 19.32 13.35 -31.96
C PHE A 5 18.30 13.73 -30.89
N THR A 6 17.02 13.57 -31.20
CA THR A 6 15.92 13.71 -30.25
C THR A 6 15.93 12.47 -29.34
N LEU A 7 16.30 12.65 -28.07
CA LEU A 7 16.18 11.63 -27.04
C LEU A 7 14.70 11.51 -26.66
N LEU A 8 14.06 10.40 -27.06
CA LEU A 8 12.69 10.09 -26.65
C LEU A 8 12.73 9.61 -25.20
N VAL A 9 12.32 10.47 -24.26
CA VAL A 9 12.14 10.09 -22.85
C VAL A 9 10.90 9.20 -22.78
N ALA A 10 11.10 7.90 -22.59
CA ALA A 10 10.02 6.98 -22.29
C ALA A 10 9.51 7.29 -20.87
N ALA A 11 8.33 7.90 -20.79
CA ALA A 11 7.61 8.08 -19.54
C ALA A 11 7.29 6.69 -18.97
N GLY A 12 7.93 6.34 -17.85
CA GLY A 12 7.61 5.13 -17.10
C GLY A 12 6.17 5.21 -16.61
N ILE A 13 5.34 4.26 -17.04
CA ILE A 13 3.99 4.09 -16.49
C ILE A 13 4.20 3.57 -15.06
N ALA A 14 4.06 4.45 -14.07
CA ALA A 14 3.89 4.03 -12.70
C ALA A 14 2.68 3.10 -12.66
N SER A 15 2.90 1.82 -12.34
CA SER A 15 1.80 0.89 -12.13
C SER A 15 1.06 1.33 -10.86
N PRO A 16 -0.27 1.52 -10.88
CA PRO A 16 -1.03 1.78 -9.67
C PRO A 16 -0.87 0.60 -8.72
N ALA A 17 -0.71 0.88 -7.42
CA ALA A 17 -0.85 -0.11 -6.37
C ALA A 17 -2.33 -0.51 -6.28
N LEU A 18 -2.67 -1.73 -5.85
CA LEU A 18 -4.05 -2.25 -5.90
C LEU A 18 -4.43 -2.86 -4.53
N ALA A 19 -5.60 -2.54 -3.97
CA ALA A 19 -6.15 -2.96 -2.64
C ALA A 19 -7.59 -2.47 -2.32
N ASN A 20 -8.53 -2.69 -3.25
CA ASN A 20 -9.98 -2.71 -2.98
C ASN A 20 -10.56 -3.95 -3.71
N ASP A 21 -11.66 -4.52 -3.24
CA ASP A 21 -12.27 -5.72 -3.85
C ASP A 21 -12.58 -5.47 -5.32
N THR A 22 -12.36 -6.49 -6.14
CA THR A 22 -12.68 -6.45 -7.57
C THR A 22 -13.01 -7.86 -8.05
N LEU A 23 -13.83 -7.96 -9.11
CA LEU A 23 -13.90 -9.21 -9.85
C LEU A 23 -12.55 -9.50 -10.50
N ALA A 24 -12.25 -10.76 -10.73
CA ALA A 24 -11.03 -11.20 -11.36
C ALA A 24 -11.25 -12.36 -12.33
N GLU A 25 -10.32 -12.50 -13.26
CA GLU A 25 -10.15 -13.65 -14.14
C GLU A 25 -8.74 -14.22 -13.94
N ILE A 26 -8.57 -15.52 -14.16
CA ILE A 26 -7.24 -16.14 -14.21
C ILE A 26 -6.84 -16.24 -15.68
N LYS A 27 -5.79 -15.52 -16.10
CA LYS A 27 -5.19 -15.65 -17.44
C LYS A 27 -3.75 -16.14 -17.34
N THR A 28 -3.10 -16.33 -18.49
CA THR A 28 -1.66 -16.60 -18.57
C THR A 28 -0.91 -15.43 -17.91
N GLY A 29 -0.27 -15.68 -16.76
CA GLY A 29 0.48 -14.67 -16.00
C GLY A 29 -0.11 -14.29 -14.64
N GLY A 30 -1.32 -14.71 -14.29
CA GLY A 30 -1.89 -14.49 -12.96
C GLY A 30 -3.34 -13.96 -12.96
N LEU A 31 -3.74 -13.34 -11.85
CA LEU A 31 -5.05 -12.69 -11.72
C LEU A 31 -5.07 -11.40 -12.53
N ILE A 32 -6.17 -11.19 -13.26
CA ILE A 32 -6.47 -9.92 -13.93
C ILE A 32 -7.81 -9.43 -13.39
N PHE A 33 -7.91 -8.16 -13.05
CA PHE A 33 -9.16 -7.59 -12.56
C PHE A 33 -10.16 -7.39 -13.69
N ALA A 34 -11.38 -7.83 -13.43
CA ALA A 34 -12.50 -7.79 -14.35
C ALA A 34 -13.53 -6.77 -13.85
N GLN A 35 -14.25 -6.17 -14.80
CA GLN A 35 -15.37 -5.30 -14.49
C GLN A 35 -16.66 -6.11 -14.37
N SER A 36 -17.56 -5.70 -13.48
CA SER A 36 -18.93 -6.24 -13.40
C SER A 36 -19.94 -5.20 -13.85
N ASP A 37 -20.87 -5.60 -14.72
CA ASP A 37 -22.08 -4.81 -15.03
C ASP A 37 -23.28 -5.21 -14.15
N ASP A 38 -23.26 -6.42 -13.57
CA ASP A 38 -24.40 -7.00 -12.85
C ASP A 38 -24.34 -6.74 -11.33
N VAL A 39 -23.13 -6.74 -10.76
CA VAL A 39 -22.88 -6.59 -9.31
C VAL A 39 -22.30 -5.21 -9.03
N ARG A 40 -22.94 -4.47 -8.13
CA ARG A 40 -22.48 -3.15 -7.69
C ARG A 40 -22.07 -3.15 -6.22
N MET A 41 -21.17 -2.25 -5.85
CA MET A 41 -20.84 -1.95 -4.47
C MET A 41 -21.86 -0.93 -3.91
N ALA A 42 -22.75 -1.39 -3.04
CA ALA A 42 -23.80 -0.57 -2.44
C ALA A 42 -23.32 0.16 -1.17
N GLU A 43 -22.35 -0.40 -0.46
CA GLU A 43 -21.76 0.22 0.72
C GLU A 43 -20.30 -0.23 0.88
N GLU A 44 -19.45 0.68 1.33
CA GLU A 44 -18.11 0.42 1.86
C GLU A 44 -17.95 1.24 3.16
N ASP A 45 -17.71 0.55 4.28
CA ASP A 45 -17.27 1.14 5.55
C ASP A 45 -15.82 0.71 5.82
N LEU A 46 -14.90 1.63 5.57
CA LEU A 46 -13.47 1.43 5.64
C LEU A 46 -12.91 2.06 6.93
N PHE A 47 -12.24 1.25 7.74
CA PHE A 47 -11.47 1.69 8.90
C PHE A 47 -9.99 1.43 8.70
N ILE A 48 -9.15 2.44 8.95
CA ILE A 48 -7.69 2.34 8.84
C ILE A 48 -7.03 2.89 10.12
N SER A 49 -6.10 2.13 10.67
CA SER A 49 -5.15 2.58 11.69
C SER A 49 -3.77 1.98 11.42
N ALA A 50 -2.74 2.36 12.17
CA ALA A 50 -1.43 1.71 12.08
C ALA A 50 -1.44 0.25 12.56
N SER A 51 -2.47 -0.20 13.28
CA SER A 51 -2.56 -1.56 13.83
C SER A 51 -3.50 -2.48 13.08
N GLU A 52 -4.53 -1.95 12.41
CA GLU A 52 -5.56 -2.75 11.75
C GLU A 52 -6.20 -1.96 10.60
N VAL A 53 -6.49 -2.66 9.51
CA VAL A 53 -7.46 -2.25 8.50
C VAL A 53 -8.66 -3.18 8.56
N ARG A 54 -9.85 -2.59 8.55
CA ARG A 54 -11.13 -3.30 8.47
C ARG A 54 -11.95 -2.71 7.34
N VAL A 55 -12.56 -3.55 6.54
CA VAL A 55 -13.41 -3.10 5.43
C VAL A 55 -14.65 -3.95 5.41
N ASP A 56 -15.80 -3.32 5.54
CA ASP A 56 -17.11 -3.95 5.48
C ASP A 56 -17.82 -3.47 4.20
N TYR A 57 -18.09 -4.40 3.29
CA TYR A 57 -18.78 -4.14 2.03
C TYR A 57 -20.21 -4.68 2.04
N VAL A 58 -21.08 -4.01 1.29
CA VAL A 58 -22.35 -4.58 0.84
C VAL A 58 -22.38 -4.58 -0.68
N PHE A 59 -22.36 -5.76 -1.27
CA PHE A 59 -22.55 -5.95 -2.71
C PHE A 59 -24.01 -6.23 -3.03
N GLU A 60 -24.49 -5.77 -4.19
CA GLU A 60 -25.84 -6.05 -4.68
C GLU A 60 -25.78 -6.58 -6.11
N ASN A 61 -26.29 -7.80 -6.32
CA ASN A 61 -26.51 -8.33 -7.66
C ASN A 61 -27.86 -7.84 -8.16
N SER A 62 -27.82 -7.03 -9.22
CA SER A 62 -29.00 -6.41 -9.82
C SER A 62 -29.61 -7.22 -10.97
N SER A 63 -28.97 -8.31 -11.39
CA SER A 63 -29.48 -9.22 -12.42
C SER A 63 -30.54 -10.20 -11.88
N ASP A 64 -31.19 -10.92 -12.78
CA ASP A 64 -32.19 -11.96 -12.50
C ASP A 64 -31.61 -13.38 -12.38
N LYS A 65 -30.28 -13.49 -12.43
CA LYS A 65 -29.53 -14.75 -12.32
C LYS A 65 -28.45 -14.64 -11.24
N ASP A 66 -28.04 -15.78 -10.71
CA ASP A 66 -26.89 -15.83 -9.82
C ASP A 66 -25.62 -15.48 -10.62
N VAL A 67 -24.75 -14.68 -10.00
CA VAL A 67 -23.44 -14.34 -10.56
C VAL A 67 -22.39 -15.08 -9.77
N GLU A 68 -21.75 -16.06 -10.40
CA GLU A 68 -20.57 -16.73 -9.84
C GLU A 68 -19.31 -16.08 -10.40
N SER A 69 -18.40 -15.66 -9.53
CA SER A 69 -17.16 -15.01 -9.97
C SER A 69 -16.00 -15.27 -9.02
N LEU A 70 -14.79 -14.98 -9.50
CA LEU A 70 -13.61 -14.84 -8.67
C LEU A 70 -13.57 -13.41 -8.14
N VAL A 71 -13.45 -13.27 -6.83
CA VAL A 71 -13.14 -11.99 -6.18
C VAL A 71 -11.65 -11.99 -5.85
N ALA A 72 -11.02 -10.86 -6.09
CA ALA A 72 -9.65 -10.61 -5.70
C ALA A 72 -9.59 -9.37 -4.79
N PHE A 73 -8.82 -9.51 -3.71
CA PHE A 73 -8.41 -8.44 -2.83
C PHE A 73 -6.89 -8.28 -2.92
N PRO A 74 -6.41 -7.33 -3.73
CA PRO A 74 -5.00 -7.02 -3.78
C PRO A 74 -4.53 -6.35 -2.49
N MET A 75 -3.26 -6.50 -2.14
CA MET A 75 -2.66 -5.88 -0.96
C MET A 75 -1.73 -4.76 -1.41
N PRO A 76 -1.50 -3.73 -0.57
CA PRO A 76 -0.51 -2.71 -0.87
C PRO A 76 0.86 -3.31 -1.22
N ASP A 77 1.50 -2.72 -2.24
CA ASP A 77 2.82 -3.13 -2.72
C ASP A 77 3.88 -2.97 -1.61
N ILE A 78 4.78 -3.96 -1.50
CA ILE A 78 5.91 -3.92 -0.56
C ILE A 78 7.20 -3.83 -1.36
N SER A 79 7.79 -2.64 -1.37
CA SER A 79 9.00 -2.38 -2.14
C SER A 79 10.25 -2.45 -1.27
N GLY A 80 11.27 -3.10 -1.82
CA GLY A 80 12.67 -3.02 -1.41
C GLY A 80 13.24 -1.61 -1.65
N GLN A 81 13.95 -1.05 -0.67
CA GLN A 81 14.64 0.23 -0.78
C GLN A 81 15.87 0.26 0.14
N VAL A 82 16.84 1.09 -0.22
CA VAL A 82 18.12 1.23 0.50
C VAL A 82 17.92 1.82 1.91
N ASP A 83 17.02 2.80 2.03
CA ASP A 83 16.65 3.41 3.30
C ASP A 83 15.30 2.84 3.77
N ASN A 84 15.31 1.68 4.44
CA ASN A 84 14.07 1.07 4.91
C ASN A 84 13.83 1.26 6.41
N ASN A 85 12.62 1.70 6.74
CA ASN A 85 12.07 1.83 8.09
C ASN A 85 10.66 1.18 8.19
N SER A 86 10.27 0.32 7.25
CA SER A 86 8.98 -0.37 7.28
C SER A 86 8.90 -1.42 8.39
N ALA A 87 7.87 -1.29 9.23
CA ALA A 87 7.61 -2.21 10.34
C ALA A 87 6.59 -3.28 9.92
N ILE A 88 7.06 -4.38 9.31
CA ILE A 88 6.28 -5.63 9.19
C ILE A 88 6.69 -6.52 10.36
N SER A 89 5.72 -7.08 11.09
CA SER A 89 5.99 -7.80 12.35
C SER A 89 6.11 -9.31 12.23
N ASP A 90 5.63 -9.90 11.13
CA ASP A 90 5.60 -11.35 10.92
C ASP A 90 6.19 -11.70 9.54
N TYR A 91 7.50 -11.56 9.40
CA TYR A 91 8.22 -11.82 8.16
C TYR A 91 8.29 -13.31 7.77
N ASP A 92 7.78 -14.22 8.60
CA ASP A 92 7.96 -15.66 8.45
C ASP A 92 6.72 -16.43 7.95
N SER A 93 5.59 -15.75 7.84
CA SER A 93 4.32 -16.28 7.33
C SER A 93 4.03 -15.80 5.91
N ASP A 94 3.48 -16.68 5.05
CA ASP A 94 2.95 -16.26 3.74
C ASP A 94 1.79 -15.27 3.91
N ASN A 95 1.04 -15.37 5.02
CA ASN A 95 0.03 -14.40 5.46
C ASN A 95 0.61 -13.42 6.49
N PHE A 96 1.71 -12.74 6.14
CA PHE A 96 2.44 -11.80 7.01
C PHE A 96 1.64 -10.56 7.43
N LEU A 97 0.48 -10.30 6.79
CA LEU A 97 -0.47 -9.23 7.17
C LEU A 97 -1.72 -9.76 7.89
N HIS A 98 -1.80 -11.06 8.17
CA HIS A 98 -2.95 -11.69 8.83
C HIS A 98 -4.30 -11.39 8.18
N PHE A 99 -4.34 -11.38 6.83
CA PHE A 99 -5.57 -11.20 6.07
C PHE A 99 -6.58 -12.30 6.41
N SER A 100 -7.82 -11.87 6.64
CA SER A 100 -8.98 -12.71 6.82
C SER A 100 -10.18 -12.10 6.11
N THR A 101 -11.04 -12.97 5.58
CA THR A 101 -12.25 -12.58 4.86
C THR A 101 -13.43 -13.45 5.26
N GLN A 102 -14.61 -12.86 5.29
CA GLN A 102 -15.87 -13.54 5.53
C GLN A 102 -16.94 -13.00 4.60
N GLN A 103 -17.92 -13.84 4.28
CA GLN A 103 -19.12 -13.47 3.56
C GLN A 103 -20.36 -13.91 4.32
N ASP A 104 -21.29 -12.99 4.53
CA ASP A 104 -22.51 -13.22 5.32
C ASP A 104 -22.22 -13.88 6.68
N GLY A 105 -21.15 -13.40 7.32
CA GLY A 105 -20.65 -13.88 8.61
C GLY A 105 -19.95 -15.25 8.57
N ARG A 106 -19.79 -15.87 7.39
CA ARG A 106 -19.10 -17.15 7.23
C ARG A 106 -17.66 -16.94 6.76
N PRO A 107 -16.65 -17.51 7.45
CA PRO A 107 -15.27 -17.40 7.02
C PRO A 107 -15.04 -17.96 5.61
N ILE A 108 -14.18 -17.29 4.85
CA ILE A 108 -13.73 -17.72 3.53
C ILE A 108 -12.23 -18.07 3.61
N THR A 109 -11.86 -19.22 3.05
CA THR A 109 -10.45 -19.57 2.83
C THR A 109 -9.97 -18.94 1.52
N ALA A 110 -9.35 -17.77 1.61
CA ALA A 110 -8.72 -17.12 0.47
C ALA A 110 -7.43 -17.83 0.06
N LYS A 111 -7.15 -17.82 -1.25
CA LYS A 111 -5.87 -18.24 -1.83
C LYS A 111 -4.99 -17.01 -2.03
N LEU A 112 -3.69 -17.16 -1.84
CA LEU A 112 -2.71 -16.09 -2.02
C LEU A 112 -1.98 -16.27 -3.36
N GLN A 113 -1.86 -15.20 -4.12
CA GLN A 113 -0.92 -15.07 -5.24
C GLN A 113 0.10 -13.99 -4.92
N GLN A 114 1.38 -14.29 -5.14
CA GLN A 114 2.48 -13.33 -4.99
C GLN A 114 3.24 -13.21 -6.30
N ARG A 115 3.53 -11.96 -6.68
CA ARG A 115 4.36 -11.61 -7.83
C ARG A 115 5.50 -10.69 -7.40
N VAL A 116 6.68 -10.92 -7.97
CA VAL A 116 7.84 -10.07 -7.78
C VAL A 116 8.04 -9.24 -9.04
N VAL A 117 8.02 -7.92 -8.88
CA VAL A 117 8.20 -6.96 -9.97
C VAL A 117 9.45 -6.13 -9.68
N SER A 118 10.33 -5.97 -10.67
CA SER A 118 11.47 -5.06 -10.60
C SER A 118 11.45 -4.18 -11.84
N LEU A 119 11.49 -2.86 -11.66
CA LEU A 119 11.44 -1.87 -12.75
C LEU A 119 10.29 -2.11 -13.75
N GLY A 120 9.13 -2.54 -13.24
CA GLY A 120 7.94 -2.84 -14.05
C GLY A 120 7.94 -4.21 -14.75
N ILE A 121 9.01 -5.00 -14.59
CA ILE A 121 9.14 -6.33 -15.17
C ILE A 121 8.84 -7.38 -14.10
N ASP A 122 7.95 -8.32 -14.41
CA ASP A 122 7.70 -9.47 -13.55
C ASP A 122 8.85 -10.48 -13.64
N VAL A 123 9.49 -10.76 -12.50
CA VAL A 123 10.67 -11.64 -12.37
C VAL A 123 10.41 -12.81 -11.42
N THR A 124 9.16 -13.12 -11.11
CA THR A 124 8.79 -14.11 -10.08
C THR A 124 9.36 -15.50 -10.36
N ASP A 125 9.38 -15.93 -11.61
CA ASP A 125 9.86 -17.26 -11.98
C ASP A 125 11.38 -17.40 -11.74
N GLU A 126 12.13 -16.30 -11.87
CA GLU A 126 13.57 -16.26 -11.56
C GLU A 126 13.80 -16.40 -10.05
N PHE A 127 12.94 -15.78 -9.22
CA PHE A 127 12.99 -15.96 -7.76
C PHE A 127 12.75 -17.42 -7.36
N ALA A 128 11.73 -18.05 -7.95
CA ALA A 128 11.44 -19.46 -7.73
C ALA A 128 12.62 -20.36 -8.14
N LYS A 129 13.22 -20.09 -9.30
CA LYS A 129 14.38 -20.83 -9.82
C LYS A 129 15.62 -20.70 -8.93
N GLN A 130 15.87 -19.51 -8.37
CA GLN A 130 17.01 -19.24 -7.49
C GLN A 130 16.73 -19.58 -6.02
N GLY A 131 15.50 -20.00 -5.68
CA GLY A 131 15.09 -20.29 -4.31
C GLY A 131 15.09 -19.06 -3.39
N ILE A 132 14.85 -17.87 -3.95
CA ILE A 132 14.82 -16.60 -3.20
C ILE A 132 13.40 -16.36 -2.67
N PRO A 133 13.20 -16.23 -1.35
CA PRO A 133 11.91 -15.81 -0.80
C PRO A 133 11.53 -14.41 -1.30
N VAL A 134 10.25 -14.20 -1.56
CA VAL A 134 9.76 -13.01 -2.27
C VAL A 134 9.64 -11.76 -1.38
N LEU A 135 9.63 -11.92 -0.06
CA LEU A 135 9.46 -10.83 0.90
C LEU A 135 10.80 -10.11 1.10
N PRO A 136 10.99 -8.86 0.63
CA PRO A 136 12.31 -8.21 0.59
C PRO A 136 13.10 -8.26 1.90
N TYR A 137 12.44 -7.96 3.03
CA TYR A 137 13.12 -7.71 4.30
C TYR A 137 13.09 -8.89 5.28
N SER A 138 12.72 -10.08 4.83
CA SER A 138 12.77 -11.25 5.70
C SER A 138 14.21 -11.71 5.91
N GLN A 139 14.54 -12.22 7.10
CA GLN A 139 15.85 -12.83 7.36
C GLN A 139 16.16 -13.96 6.35
N LYS A 140 15.15 -14.76 5.99
CA LYS A 140 15.26 -15.82 4.99
C LYS A 140 15.70 -15.28 3.63
N THR A 141 15.21 -14.10 3.23
CA THR A 141 15.59 -13.43 1.98
C THR A 141 17.05 -13.00 2.03
N THR A 142 17.48 -12.34 3.11
CA THR A 142 18.89 -11.93 3.29
C THR A 142 19.84 -13.12 3.21
N GLU A 143 19.53 -14.22 3.92
CA GLU A 143 20.34 -15.44 3.91
C GLU A 143 20.38 -16.13 2.53
N ALA A 144 19.28 -16.08 1.78
CA ALA A 144 19.21 -16.64 0.43
C ALA A 144 19.99 -15.79 -0.57
N LEU A 145 19.90 -14.46 -0.49
CA LEU A 145 20.66 -13.53 -1.31
C LEU A 145 22.17 -13.66 -1.11
N ALA A 146 22.63 -13.88 0.14
CA ALA A 146 24.03 -14.10 0.44
C ALA A 146 24.62 -15.32 -0.30
N LYS A 147 23.78 -16.34 -0.55
CA LYS A 147 24.15 -17.61 -1.22
C LYS A 147 24.00 -17.57 -2.74
N LEU A 148 23.58 -16.44 -3.32
CA LEU A 148 23.41 -16.33 -4.78
C LEU A 148 24.75 -16.57 -5.51
N PRO A 149 24.76 -17.39 -6.58
CA PRO A 149 25.94 -17.54 -7.43
C PRO A 149 26.42 -16.18 -7.97
N GLU A 150 27.72 -15.99 -8.06
CA GLU A 150 28.32 -14.70 -8.46
C GLU A 150 27.81 -14.20 -9.82
N THR A 151 27.56 -15.11 -10.76
CA THR A 151 27.00 -14.78 -12.08
C THR A 151 25.58 -14.23 -11.99
N VAL A 152 24.74 -14.84 -11.15
CA VAL A 152 23.37 -14.39 -10.89
C VAL A 152 23.37 -13.07 -10.14
N ARG A 153 24.25 -12.92 -9.15
CA ARG A 153 24.44 -11.65 -8.41
C ARG A 153 24.77 -10.49 -9.35
N LYS A 154 25.75 -10.66 -10.25
CA LYS A 154 26.13 -9.61 -11.23
C LYS A 154 24.98 -9.24 -12.15
N ASP A 155 24.24 -10.24 -12.65
CA ASP A 155 23.06 -10.03 -13.48
C ASP A 155 21.93 -9.30 -12.73
N TRP A 156 21.62 -9.69 -11.50
CA TRP A 156 20.58 -9.07 -10.69
C TRP A 156 20.91 -7.62 -10.32
N ILE A 157 22.19 -7.31 -10.07
CA ILE A 157 22.66 -5.92 -9.89
C ILE A 157 22.46 -5.13 -11.19
N ALA A 158 22.88 -5.67 -12.33
CA ALA A 158 22.76 -5.00 -13.63
C ALA A 158 21.30 -4.73 -14.04
N ARG A 159 20.37 -5.60 -13.61
CA ARG A 159 18.93 -5.45 -13.85
C ARG A 159 18.18 -4.68 -12.77
N GLY A 160 18.87 -4.20 -11.72
CA GLY A 160 18.26 -3.41 -10.65
C GLY A 160 17.36 -4.19 -9.70
N LEU A 161 17.56 -5.51 -9.57
CA LEU A 161 16.84 -6.33 -8.58
C LEU A 161 17.43 -6.16 -7.18
N VAL A 162 18.74 -5.96 -7.08
CA VAL A 162 19.45 -5.75 -5.82
C VAL A 162 20.49 -4.65 -5.95
N TYR A 163 20.76 -3.94 -4.86
CA TYR A 163 21.82 -2.96 -4.74
C TYR A 163 22.95 -3.49 -3.85
N PRO A 164 24.20 -3.50 -4.32
CA PRO A 164 25.33 -3.88 -3.48
C PRO A 164 25.67 -2.75 -2.50
N MET A 165 25.52 -3.01 -1.20
CA MET A 165 26.01 -2.14 -0.14
C MET A 165 27.24 -2.75 0.52
N GLY A 166 28.29 -1.96 0.65
CA GLY A 166 29.53 -2.34 1.30
C GLY A 166 30.54 -1.20 1.25
N ALA A 167 31.47 -1.18 2.20
CA ALA A 167 32.58 -0.22 2.24
C ALA A 167 33.91 -0.97 2.38
N GLY A 168 34.88 -0.64 1.53
CA GLY A 168 36.21 -1.25 1.56
C GLY A 168 36.18 -2.76 1.31
N ASP A 169 36.88 -3.53 2.14
CA ASP A 169 37.01 -5.00 2.05
C ASP A 169 35.85 -5.76 2.76
N ALA A 170 34.79 -5.07 3.19
CA ALA A 170 33.66 -5.69 3.86
C ALA A 170 32.81 -6.56 2.91
N GLU A 171 32.11 -7.54 3.48
CA GLU A 171 31.18 -8.39 2.75
C GLU A 171 30.07 -7.52 2.12
N ILE A 172 29.80 -7.72 0.82
CA ILE A 172 28.80 -6.94 0.09
C ILE A 172 27.41 -7.48 0.44
N ASP A 173 26.67 -6.70 1.23
CA ASP A 173 25.26 -6.91 1.47
C ASP A 173 24.47 -6.58 0.20
N LEU A 174 23.52 -7.44 -0.16
CA LEU A 174 22.61 -7.20 -1.28
C LEU A 174 21.30 -6.67 -0.72
N VAL A 175 21.04 -5.39 -0.96
CA VAL A 175 19.77 -4.76 -0.61
C VAL A 175 18.73 -5.07 -1.69
N PRO A 176 17.57 -5.65 -1.35
CA PRO A 176 16.44 -5.80 -2.26
C PRO A 176 15.95 -4.47 -2.84
N LEU A 177 15.69 -4.43 -4.15
CA LEU A 177 15.06 -3.30 -4.83
C LEU A 177 13.74 -3.67 -5.55
N TRP A 178 13.27 -4.90 -5.40
CA TRP A 178 12.03 -5.36 -6.03
C TRP A 178 10.79 -5.01 -5.22
N THR A 179 9.65 -5.01 -5.89
CA THR A 179 8.32 -4.87 -5.32
C THR A 179 7.63 -6.23 -5.25
N LEU A 180 7.21 -6.61 -4.05
CA LEU A 180 6.30 -7.73 -3.82
C LEU A 180 4.86 -7.24 -3.96
N ARG A 181 4.12 -7.84 -4.89
CA ARG A 181 2.67 -7.70 -5.04
C ARG A 181 1.98 -8.93 -4.50
N SER A 182 1.03 -8.75 -3.59
CA SER A 182 0.25 -9.85 -3.01
C SER A 182 -1.23 -9.66 -3.34
N THR A 183 -1.94 -10.75 -3.67
CA THR A 183 -3.37 -10.71 -3.96
C THR A 183 -4.04 -11.94 -3.39
N TYR A 184 -5.01 -11.72 -2.50
CA TYR A 184 -5.90 -12.74 -2.01
C TYR A 184 -7.06 -12.93 -2.97
N TRP A 185 -7.51 -14.16 -3.18
CA TRP A 185 -8.60 -14.45 -4.10
C TRP A 185 -9.39 -15.69 -3.72
N TRP A 186 -10.68 -15.68 -4.05
CA TRP A 186 -11.60 -16.79 -3.80
C TRP A 186 -12.75 -16.78 -4.81
N ARG A 187 -13.49 -17.89 -4.91
CA ARG A 187 -14.75 -17.93 -5.63
C ARG A 187 -15.88 -17.54 -4.70
N THR A 188 -16.84 -16.79 -5.23
CA THR A 188 -18.08 -16.48 -4.55
C THR A 188 -19.27 -16.49 -5.51
N THR A 189 -20.46 -16.57 -4.93
CA THR A 189 -21.74 -16.44 -5.60
C THR A 189 -22.45 -15.21 -5.04
N PHE A 190 -22.91 -14.33 -5.93
CA PHE A 190 -23.82 -13.24 -5.63
C PHE A 190 -25.22 -13.63 -6.12
N PRO A 191 -26.16 -14.00 -5.23
CA PRO A 191 -27.46 -14.49 -5.66
C PRO A 191 -28.30 -13.41 -6.36
N ALA A 192 -29.12 -13.82 -7.32
CA ALA A 192 -29.99 -12.93 -8.10
C ALA A 192 -30.82 -12.00 -7.19
N LYS A 193 -30.82 -10.70 -7.48
CA LYS A 193 -31.60 -9.68 -6.75
C LYS A 193 -31.35 -9.67 -5.23
N LYS A 194 -30.18 -10.14 -4.76
CA LYS A 194 -29.81 -10.14 -3.35
C LYS A 194 -28.62 -9.23 -3.05
N LYS A 195 -28.54 -8.88 -1.78
CA LYS A 195 -27.36 -8.26 -1.18
C LYS A 195 -26.52 -9.31 -0.48
N VAL A 196 -25.21 -9.13 -0.54
CA VAL A 196 -24.21 -9.96 0.11
C VAL A 196 -23.30 -9.05 0.92
N SER A 197 -23.02 -9.44 2.16
CA SER A 197 -22.07 -8.74 3.03
C SER A 197 -20.70 -9.42 2.95
N VAL A 198 -19.64 -8.64 2.80
CA VAL A 198 -18.25 -9.14 2.80
C VAL A 198 -17.47 -8.31 3.80
N ALA A 199 -16.64 -8.93 4.63
CA ALA A 199 -15.81 -8.22 5.59
C ALA A 199 -14.37 -8.70 5.56
N HIS A 200 -13.43 -7.75 5.48
CA HIS A 200 -12.00 -7.97 5.47
C HIS A 200 -11.33 -7.40 6.71
N ARG A 201 -10.32 -8.10 7.22
CA ARG A 201 -9.45 -7.63 8.31
C ARG A 201 -8.02 -8.03 8.04
N TYR A 202 -7.10 -7.10 8.22
CA TYR A 202 -5.66 -7.35 8.12
C TYR A 202 -4.87 -6.28 8.86
N LYS A 203 -3.59 -6.55 9.11
CA LYS A 203 -2.63 -5.58 9.63
C LYS A 203 -1.99 -4.83 8.47
N PRO A 204 -1.99 -3.49 8.44
CA PRO A 204 -1.35 -2.76 7.36
C PRO A 204 0.18 -2.83 7.44
N ALA A 205 0.83 -2.72 6.29
CA ALA A 205 2.26 -2.44 6.22
C ALA A 205 2.47 -0.95 6.51
N VAL A 206 3.13 -0.64 7.63
CA VAL A 206 3.40 0.75 8.04
C VAL A 206 4.83 1.11 7.70
N GLY A 207 5.02 2.05 6.78
CA GLY A 207 6.30 2.70 6.52
C GLY A 207 6.57 3.81 7.54
N GLY A 208 7.77 4.37 7.54
CA GLY A 208 8.03 5.53 8.38
C GLY A 208 9.45 6.08 8.28
N THR A 209 9.73 7.14 9.04
CA THR A 209 11.08 7.65 9.25
C THR A 209 11.20 8.30 10.64
N VAL A 210 12.42 8.48 11.12
CA VAL A 210 12.73 8.92 12.49
C VAL A 210 12.68 10.44 12.70
N ALA A 211 12.37 11.21 11.66
CA ALA A 211 12.26 12.66 11.71
C ALA A 211 11.30 13.20 10.65
N ILE A 212 10.83 14.43 10.82
CA ILE A 212 10.10 15.17 9.79
C ILE A 212 11.06 15.43 8.62
N SER A 213 10.86 14.71 7.54
CA SER A 213 11.75 14.60 6.39
C SER A 213 11.31 15.45 5.20
N PHE A 214 10.05 15.90 5.17
CA PHE A 214 9.52 16.70 4.06
C PHE A 214 9.81 18.21 4.19
N LEU A 215 10.50 18.65 5.24
CA LEU A 215 10.93 20.03 5.43
C LEU A 215 12.44 20.14 5.16
N GLU A 216 12.84 21.08 4.30
CA GLU A 216 14.24 21.33 3.99
C GLU A 216 14.78 22.46 4.88
N GLY A 217 15.60 22.11 5.86
CA GLY A 217 16.09 23.06 6.87
C GLY A 217 14.95 23.72 7.65
N GLY A 218 13.88 22.95 7.95
CA GLY A 218 12.69 23.43 8.66
C GLY A 218 11.67 24.20 7.81
N GLU A 219 11.94 24.38 6.51
CA GLU A 219 11.07 25.15 5.61
C GLU A 219 10.31 24.27 4.59
N PRO A 220 9.06 24.63 4.22
CA PRO A 220 8.23 23.88 3.28
C PRO A 220 8.62 24.19 1.83
N LYS A 221 9.79 23.70 1.43
CA LYS A 221 10.39 23.94 0.11
C LYS A 221 11.08 22.69 -0.43
N GLY A 222 11.41 22.74 -1.71
CA GLY A 222 12.14 21.67 -2.40
C GLY A 222 11.22 20.56 -2.91
N GLU A 223 11.79 19.68 -3.72
CA GLU A 223 11.07 18.62 -4.44
C GLU A 223 10.33 17.67 -3.49
N ARG A 224 10.95 17.32 -2.35
CA ARG A 224 10.37 16.42 -1.36
C ARG A 224 9.12 17.01 -0.70
N PHE A 225 9.12 18.32 -0.40
CA PHE A 225 7.92 18.99 0.12
C PHE A 225 6.78 18.96 -0.90
N GLU A 226 7.09 19.22 -2.18
CA GLU A 226 6.09 19.20 -3.25
C GLU A 226 5.51 17.79 -3.47
N GLU A 227 6.36 16.76 -3.43
CA GLU A 227 5.95 15.37 -3.52
C GLU A 227 4.98 15.02 -2.38
N TYR A 228 5.37 15.29 -1.13
CA TYR A 228 4.53 15.04 0.02
C TYR A 228 3.22 15.84 -0.02
N SER A 229 3.27 17.10 -0.44
CA SER A 229 2.09 17.95 -0.59
C SER A 229 1.09 17.37 -1.59
N ARG A 230 1.58 16.86 -2.73
CA ARG A 230 0.73 16.19 -3.73
C ARG A 230 0.19 14.84 -3.24
N LYS A 231 1.02 14.06 -2.54
CA LYS A 231 0.70 12.69 -2.12
C LYS A 231 -0.25 12.66 -0.92
N TYR A 232 0.02 13.46 0.11
CA TYR A 232 -0.72 13.44 1.37
C TYR A 232 -1.68 14.62 1.54
N CYS A 233 -1.73 15.56 0.58
CA CYS A 233 -2.53 16.78 0.67
C CYS A 233 -2.21 17.60 1.93
N LEU A 234 -0.94 17.96 2.10
CA LEU A 234 -0.47 18.77 3.21
C LEU A 234 -1.13 20.17 3.18
N ASP A 235 -2.00 20.47 4.15
CA ASP A 235 -2.62 21.78 4.29
C ASP A 235 -1.74 22.75 5.11
N GLY A 236 -2.09 24.04 5.06
CA GLY A 236 -1.30 25.09 5.72
C GLY A 236 -1.24 24.95 7.24
N ASP A 237 -2.28 24.42 7.88
CA ASP A 237 -2.30 24.23 9.34
C ASP A 237 -1.41 23.05 9.75
N PHE A 238 -1.48 21.94 9.01
CA PHE A 238 -0.60 20.79 9.20
C PHE A 238 0.87 21.20 9.03
N VAL A 239 1.20 21.90 7.94
CA VAL A 239 2.57 22.36 7.66
C VAL A 239 3.07 23.30 8.76
N ARG A 240 2.26 24.27 9.18
CA ARG A 240 2.62 25.20 10.26
C ARG A 240 2.96 24.49 11.57
N VAL A 241 2.15 23.50 11.95
CA VAL A 241 2.40 22.71 13.17
C VAL A 241 3.63 21.81 12.98
N ALA A 242 3.82 21.19 11.82
CA ALA A 242 5.00 20.39 11.52
C ALA A 242 6.30 21.22 11.62
N GLN A 243 6.33 22.42 11.07
CA GLN A 243 7.47 23.34 11.21
C GLN A 243 7.72 23.73 12.67
N GLN A 244 6.67 23.94 13.46
CA GLN A 244 6.81 24.20 14.89
C GLN A 244 7.50 23.01 15.60
N ARG A 245 7.05 21.78 15.33
CA ARG A 245 7.65 20.57 15.94
C ARG A 245 9.10 20.36 15.50
N ALA A 246 9.41 20.63 14.23
CA ALA A 246 10.78 20.57 13.73
C ALA A 246 11.71 21.55 14.48
N ARG A 247 11.29 22.81 14.64
CA ARG A 247 12.06 23.82 15.40
C ARG A 247 12.25 23.45 16.87
N GLU A 248 11.20 22.92 17.51
CA GLU A 248 11.28 22.45 18.90
C GLU A 248 12.37 21.35 19.03
N ALA A 249 12.42 20.42 18.08
CA ALA A 249 13.42 19.36 18.06
C ALA A 249 14.86 19.87 17.85
N GLU A 250 15.07 20.84 16.96
CA GLU A 250 16.39 21.46 16.73
C GLU A 250 16.95 22.15 17.99
N THR A 251 16.07 22.66 18.86
CA THR A 251 16.45 23.31 20.13
C THR A 251 16.62 22.34 21.30
N GLY A 252 16.71 21.04 21.03
CA GLY A 252 16.91 19.99 22.04
C GLY A 252 15.63 19.23 22.43
N GLY A 253 14.52 19.45 21.73
CA GLY A 253 13.31 18.64 21.86
C GLY A 253 13.45 17.25 21.19
N ALA A 254 12.57 16.33 21.56
CA ALA A 254 12.53 15.02 20.91
C ALA A 254 11.79 15.07 19.56
N ASN A 255 12.28 14.30 18.58
CA ASN A 255 11.74 14.29 17.23
C ASN A 255 10.34 13.68 17.16
N TYR A 256 9.48 14.28 16.33
CA TYR A 256 8.34 13.56 15.77
C TYR A 256 8.85 12.57 14.71
N THR A 257 8.23 11.40 14.65
CA THR A 257 8.51 10.39 13.63
C THR A 257 7.37 10.34 12.62
N GLU A 258 7.66 9.98 11.37
CA GLU A 258 6.64 9.78 10.35
C GLU A 258 6.19 8.32 10.32
N SER A 259 4.89 8.11 10.12
CA SER A 259 4.34 6.84 9.66
C SER A 259 3.53 7.04 8.39
N TRP A 260 3.69 6.13 7.44
CA TRP A 260 2.99 6.14 6.16
C TRP A 260 2.16 4.88 6.01
N ILE A 261 0.90 5.05 5.63
CA ILE A 261 -0.02 3.96 5.33
C ILE A 261 -0.62 4.23 3.95
N SER A 262 -0.49 3.26 3.05
CA SER A 262 -1.14 3.30 1.75
C SER A 262 -2.28 2.28 1.73
N TYR A 263 -3.43 2.71 1.22
CA TYR A 263 -4.60 1.88 0.98
C TYR A 263 -5.12 2.20 -0.41
N VAL A 264 -5.49 1.20 -1.18
CA VAL A 264 -5.91 1.44 -2.56
C VAL A 264 -7.41 1.50 -2.57
N LEU A 265 -7.95 2.55 -3.16
CA LEU A 265 -9.39 2.67 -3.35
C LEU A 265 -9.79 2.44 -4.80
N SER A 266 -8.87 2.68 -5.74
CA SER A 266 -9.17 2.78 -7.16
C SER A 266 -9.79 1.53 -7.79
N THR A 267 -9.48 0.33 -7.28
CA THR A 267 -10.10 -0.91 -7.80
C THR A 267 -11.57 -1.06 -7.44
N GLY A 268 -12.11 -0.26 -6.52
CA GLY A 268 -13.54 -0.15 -6.27
C GLY A 268 -14.33 0.30 -7.51
N ALA A 269 -13.67 0.98 -8.46
CA ALA A 269 -14.25 1.39 -9.73
C ALA A 269 -14.47 0.23 -10.73
N ASN A 270 -14.04 -1.00 -10.39
CA ASN A 270 -14.29 -2.18 -11.23
C ASN A 270 -15.70 -2.77 -11.06
N TRP A 271 -16.47 -2.32 -10.06
CA TRP A 271 -17.86 -2.73 -9.87
C TRP A 271 -18.83 -1.86 -10.69
N ALA A 272 -20.08 -2.31 -10.82
CA ALA A 272 -21.07 -1.61 -11.62
C ALA A 272 -21.42 -0.23 -11.02
N GLY A 273 -20.86 0.83 -11.61
CA GLY A 273 -21.10 2.22 -11.20
C GLY A 273 -20.41 2.61 -9.88
N PRO A 274 -20.69 3.82 -9.36
CA PRO A 274 -20.04 4.33 -8.17
C PRO A 274 -20.50 3.61 -6.89
N ILE A 275 -19.66 3.69 -5.86
CA ILE A 275 -19.96 3.19 -4.52
C ILE A 275 -21.09 4.03 -3.92
N LYS A 276 -22.27 3.43 -3.72
CA LYS A 276 -23.46 4.22 -3.35
C LYS A 276 -23.34 4.93 -2.01
N ARG A 277 -22.75 4.28 -1.01
CA ARG A 277 -22.41 4.88 0.28
C ARG A 277 -20.98 4.51 0.64
N PHE A 278 -20.13 5.50 0.81
CA PHE A 278 -18.75 5.33 1.24
C PHE A 278 -18.55 6.01 2.59
N GLN A 279 -17.96 5.30 3.53
CA GLN A 279 -17.48 5.86 4.79
C GLN A 279 -16.02 5.44 4.99
N LEU A 280 -15.18 6.41 5.31
CA LEU A 280 -13.80 6.21 5.72
C LEU A 280 -13.65 6.71 7.15
N THR A 281 -13.11 5.87 8.03
CA THR A 281 -12.67 6.24 9.37
C THR A 281 -11.17 5.99 9.50
N ILE A 282 -10.40 7.01 9.87
CA ILE A 282 -8.97 6.87 10.13
C ILE A 282 -8.68 7.17 11.60
N ASP A 283 -7.91 6.29 12.24
CA ASP A 283 -7.40 6.47 13.60
C ASP A 283 -5.88 6.73 13.58
N LYS A 284 -5.48 7.91 14.05
CA LYS A 284 -4.05 8.31 14.15
C LYS A 284 -3.32 7.78 15.40
N GLY A 285 -3.99 6.95 16.20
CA GLY A 285 -3.42 6.22 17.35
C GLY A 285 -3.26 7.06 18.62
N LYS A 286 -2.50 8.17 18.58
CA LYS A 286 -2.23 9.01 19.76
C LYS A 286 -2.88 10.40 19.61
N PRO A 287 -3.50 10.99 20.66
CA PRO A 287 -4.09 12.33 20.58
C PRO A 287 -3.09 13.43 20.18
N GLY A 288 -1.80 13.25 20.52
CA GLY A 288 -0.72 14.16 20.14
C GLY A 288 -0.23 14.02 18.69
N SER A 289 -0.61 12.96 17.96
CA SER A 289 -0.19 12.80 16.56
C SER A 289 -0.83 13.84 15.64
N LEU A 290 -0.17 14.17 14.54
CA LEU A 290 -0.78 14.89 13.42
C LEU A 290 -1.14 13.89 12.32
N ILE A 291 -2.13 14.22 11.49
CA ILE A 291 -2.53 13.39 10.36
C ILE A 291 -2.80 14.26 9.13
N SER A 292 -2.41 13.79 7.95
CA SER A 292 -2.72 14.39 6.65
C SER A 292 -2.95 13.29 5.62
N PHE A 293 -4.01 13.45 4.83
CA PHE A 293 -4.38 12.57 3.71
C PHE A 293 -5.28 13.34 2.75
N CYS A 294 -5.33 12.91 1.48
CA CYS A 294 -6.23 13.48 0.50
C CYS A 294 -7.68 13.00 0.71
N GLY A 295 -8.54 13.89 1.22
CA GLY A 295 -9.95 13.63 1.43
C GLY A 295 -10.78 14.91 1.49
N SER A 296 -12.09 14.79 1.32
CA SER A 296 -13.03 15.92 1.37
C SER A 296 -14.02 15.76 2.52
N ASN A 297 -14.44 16.88 3.13
CA ASN A 297 -15.42 16.90 4.22
C ASN A 297 -15.01 16.02 5.42
N VAL A 298 -13.72 16.01 5.75
CA VAL A 298 -13.18 15.25 6.87
C VAL A 298 -13.63 15.88 8.18
N GLN A 299 -14.25 15.08 9.04
CA GLN A 299 -14.73 15.47 10.36
C GLN A 299 -13.93 14.75 11.43
N LYS A 300 -13.44 15.49 12.42
CA LYS A 300 -12.88 14.87 13.64
C LYS A 300 -14.04 14.36 14.50
N ILE A 301 -14.09 13.04 14.72
CA ILE A 301 -15.18 12.36 15.45
C ILE A 301 -14.75 11.83 16.83
N GLY A 302 -13.47 11.98 17.18
CA GLY A 302 -12.93 11.60 18.48
C GLY A 302 -11.54 12.17 18.72
N PRO A 303 -10.86 11.80 19.83
CA PRO A 303 -9.52 12.29 20.15
C PRO A 303 -8.48 11.96 19.08
N THR A 304 -8.62 10.80 18.42
CA THR A 304 -7.69 10.27 17.42
C THR A 304 -8.35 9.91 16.10
N THR A 305 -9.69 9.95 16.03
CA THR A 305 -10.45 9.45 14.89
C THR A 305 -11.04 10.55 14.02
N PHE A 306 -10.95 10.35 12.71
CA PHE A 306 -11.45 11.22 11.66
C PHE A 306 -12.36 10.41 10.75
N ARG A 307 -13.43 11.03 10.27
CA ARG A 307 -14.40 10.42 9.37
C ARG A 307 -14.57 11.24 8.10
N MET A 308 -14.63 10.56 6.97
CA MET A 308 -15.11 11.08 5.70
C MET A 308 -16.31 10.24 5.25
N THR A 309 -17.30 10.88 4.65
CA THR A 309 -18.44 10.19 4.04
C THR A 309 -18.68 10.74 2.64
N ALA A 310 -19.13 9.88 1.73
CA ALA A 310 -19.49 10.24 0.37
C ALA A 310 -20.68 9.38 -0.12
N VAL A 311 -21.44 9.93 -1.05
CA VAL A 311 -22.56 9.26 -1.75
C VAL A 311 -22.22 9.24 -3.23
N ASP A 312 -22.51 8.12 -3.89
CA ASP A 312 -22.09 7.88 -5.28
C ASP A 312 -20.59 8.18 -5.49
N PHE A 313 -19.76 7.62 -4.59
CA PHE A 313 -18.33 7.82 -4.58
C PHE A 313 -17.65 7.04 -5.70
N ASP A 314 -16.87 7.75 -6.52
CA ASP A 314 -16.08 7.18 -7.61
C ASP A 314 -14.59 7.23 -7.24
N PRO A 315 -13.99 6.11 -6.79
CA PRO A 315 -12.61 6.10 -6.35
C PRO A 315 -11.66 6.18 -7.55
N SER A 316 -11.16 7.37 -7.85
CA SER A 316 -10.21 7.61 -8.96
C SER A 316 -8.74 7.57 -8.54
N LYS A 317 -8.46 7.52 -7.25
CA LYS A 317 -7.11 7.54 -6.67
C LYS A 317 -7.05 6.67 -5.43
N ASP A 318 -5.87 6.18 -5.14
CA ASP A 318 -5.56 5.50 -3.89
C ASP A 318 -5.40 6.51 -2.75
N LEU A 319 -5.48 6.00 -1.53
CA LEU A 319 -5.38 6.76 -0.31
C LEU A 319 -4.00 6.58 0.31
N ASP A 320 -3.28 7.69 0.44
CA ASP A 320 -2.03 7.77 1.17
C ASP A 320 -2.22 8.61 2.45
N ILE A 321 -1.79 8.07 3.59
CA ILE A 321 -1.95 8.68 4.91
C ILE A 321 -0.58 8.92 5.51
N LEU A 322 -0.31 10.17 5.88
CA LEU A 322 0.84 10.58 6.68
C LEU A 322 0.40 10.83 8.12
N ILE A 323 1.07 10.18 9.07
CA ILE A 323 0.92 10.44 10.50
C ILE A 323 2.25 10.94 11.05
N LEU A 324 2.25 12.08 11.75
CA LEU A 324 3.40 12.52 12.55
C LEU A 324 3.17 12.07 13.98
N ASN A 325 3.94 11.11 14.44
CA ASN A 325 3.85 10.57 15.79
C ASN A 325 4.66 11.43 16.76
N PRO A 326 4.09 11.78 17.92
CA PRO A 326 4.84 12.47 18.95
C PRO A 326 5.95 11.55 19.48
N PRO A 327 7.06 12.13 19.97
CA PRO A 327 8.09 11.38 20.67
C PRO A 327 7.48 10.60 21.84
N GLU A 328 8.04 9.42 22.14
CA GLU A 328 7.65 8.70 23.33
C GLU A 328 8.01 9.55 24.56
N THR A 329 7.01 9.83 25.40
CA THR A 329 7.27 10.38 26.73
C THR A 329 8.04 9.32 27.51
N ALA A 330 9.26 9.64 27.95
CA ALA A 330 9.96 8.84 28.95
C ALA A 330 8.99 8.63 30.13
N GLN A 331 8.61 7.37 30.35
CA GLN A 331 7.91 6.97 31.56
C GLN A 331 8.85 7.02 32.75
#